data_AF-A0A452ZUK1-F1
#
_entry.id   AF-A0A452ZUK1-F1
#
_cell.length_a   1.000
_cell.length_b   1.000
_cell.length_c   1.000
_cell.angle_alpha   90.00
_cell.angle_beta   90.00
_cell.angle_gamma   90.00
#
_symmetry.space_group_name_H-M   'P 1'
#
loop_
_entity.id
_entity.type
_entity.pdbx_description
1 polymer ?
#
loop_
_entity_poly.entity_id
_entity_poly.type
_entity_poly.pdbx_seq_one_letter_code
_entity_poly.pdbx_strand_id
1 'polypeptide(L)'
;FCPFVLQLHHLYSLYLIYTELPIFTPLLLERLTQVLDAERESPREFQPLPFHYIEISKLLFDHARDDITDAYLVRSLIEDIRDVRFHKVETGLETISGRTHAVKLKNLSAMEVNIVRPFMVRTLQAFYKHDSPQMIQQADNTGSRSTPVTDRGPRRDLRRR
;
A
#
# COMPACT_ATOMS: atom_id res chain seq x y z
N PHE A 1 41.15 3.27 -36.04
CA PHE A 1 39.82 3.23 -35.39
C PHE A 1 40.01 3.13 -33.88
N CYS A 2 40.78 4.05 -33.31
CA CYS A 2 40.37 5.35 -32.76
C CYS A 2 39.83 5.22 -31.31
N PRO A 3 40.72 5.09 -30.31
CA PRO A 3 40.37 5.20 -28.89
C PRO A 3 39.65 6.52 -28.53
N PHE A 4 39.73 7.53 -29.40
CA PHE A 4 39.03 8.82 -29.26
C PHE A 4 37.50 8.72 -29.30
N VAL A 5 36.92 7.75 -30.02
CA VAL A 5 35.45 7.60 -30.14
C VAL A 5 34.85 6.99 -28.87
N LEU A 6 35.57 6.10 -28.19
CA LEU A 6 35.19 5.54 -26.89
C LEU A 6 35.26 6.59 -25.77
N GLN A 7 36.28 7.46 -25.78
CA GLN A 7 36.35 8.61 -24.87
C GLN A 7 35.18 9.58 -25.07
N LEU A 8 34.79 9.84 -26.33
CA LEU A 8 33.70 10.75 -26.64
C LEU A 8 32.33 10.19 -26.21
N HIS A 9 32.11 8.87 -26.36
CA HIS A 9 30.86 8.23 -25.92
C HIS A 9 30.73 8.20 -24.38
N HIS A 10 31.83 8.00 -23.66
CA HIS A 10 31.85 8.06 -22.20
C HIS A 10 31.63 9.49 -21.68
N LEU A 11 32.19 10.49 -22.37
CA LEU A 11 31.94 11.91 -22.09
C LEU A 11 30.51 12.33 -22.44
N TYR A 12 29.93 11.85 -23.53
CA TYR A 12 28.52 12.12 -23.87
C TYR A 12 27.55 11.47 -22.89
N SER A 13 27.86 10.25 -22.41
CA SER A 13 27.06 9.59 -21.38
C SER A 13 27.13 10.33 -20.04
N LEU A 14 28.32 10.79 -19.63
CA LEU A 14 28.49 11.63 -18.45
C LEU A 14 27.81 13.00 -18.61
N TYR A 15 27.87 13.61 -19.79
CA TYR A 15 27.22 14.89 -20.08
C TYR A 15 25.69 14.77 -20.04
N LEU A 16 25.11 13.74 -20.68
CA LEU A 16 23.67 13.44 -20.60
C LEU A 16 23.20 13.20 -19.16
N ILE A 17 24.00 12.49 -18.35
CA ILE A 17 23.74 12.32 -16.92
C ILE A 17 23.78 13.68 -16.19
N TYR A 18 24.79 14.52 -16.46
CA TYR A 18 24.94 15.84 -15.81
C TYR A 18 23.91 16.89 -16.24
N THR A 19 23.36 16.81 -17.46
CA THR A 19 22.33 17.76 -17.94
C THR A 19 20.90 17.34 -17.58
N GLU A 20 20.63 16.05 -17.39
CA GLU A 20 19.28 15.54 -17.05
C GLU A 20 19.07 15.36 -15.54
N LEU A 21 20.13 15.15 -14.75
CA LEU A 21 20.04 15.09 -13.27
C LEU A 21 19.39 16.34 -12.62
N PRO A 22 19.79 17.59 -12.96
CA PRO A 22 19.27 18.77 -12.27
C PRO A 22 17.81 19.10 -12.62
N ILE A 23 17.23 18.46 -13.65
CA ILE A 23 15.82 18.62 -14.03
C ILE A 23 14.96 17.59 -13.29
N PHE A 24 15.49 16.39 -13.04
CA PHE A 24 14.80 15.33 -12.30
C PHE A 24 14.66 15.62 -10.81
N THR A 25 15.57 16.42 -10.23
CA THR A 25 15.64 16.70 -8.79
C THR A 25 14.58 17.66 -8.23
N PRO A 26 14.26 18.82 -8.85
CA PRO A 26 13.13 19.65 -8.37
C PRO A 26 11.80 18.92 -8.50
N LEU A 27 11.64 18.12 -9.57
CA LEU A 27 10.44 17.30 -9.79
C LEU A 27 10.25 16.25 -8.70
N LEU A 28 11.34 15.69 -8.14
CA LEU A 28 11.27 14.74 -7.03
C LEU A 28 10.80 15.40 -5.72
N LEU A 29 11.35 16.58 -5.40
CA LEU A 29 10.98 17.32 -4.20
C LEU A 29 9.53 17.79 -4.25
N GLU A 30 9.12 18.37 -5.38
CA GLU A 30 7.74 18.81 -5.61
C GLU A 30 6.78 17.62 -5.52
N ARG A 31 7.13 16.48 -6.11
CA ARG A 31 6.31 15.27 -6.04
C ARG A 31 6.17 14.74 -4.61
N LEU A 32 7.25 14.70 -3.82
CA LEU A 32 7.17 14.27 -2.42
C LEU A 32 6.31 15.22 -1.58
N THR A 33 6.43 16.52 -1.83
CA THR A 33 5.59 17.53 -1.17
C THR A 33 4.11 17.33 -1.51
N GLN A 34 3.80 17.16 -2.79
CA GLN A 34 2.43 16.88 -3.25
C GLN A 34 1.87 15.60 -2.65
N VAL A 35 2.68 14.54 -2.57
CA VAL A 35 2.27 13.28 -1.92
C VAL A 35 1.99 13.50 -0.44
N LEU A 36 2.85 14.23 0.27
CA LEU A 36 2.67 14.52 1.70
C LEU A 36 1.37 15.29 1.95
N ASP A 37 1.10 16.31 1.15
CA ASP A 37 -0.12 17.12 1.25
C ASP A 37 -1.37 16.29 0.94
N ALA A 38 -1.35 15.51 -0.15
CA ALA A 38 -2.44 14.61 -0.51
C ALA A 38 -2.67 13.53 0.55
N GLU A 39 -1.59 13.01 1.17
CA GLU A 39 -1.67 12.08 2.29
C GLU A 39 -2.32 12.77 3.50
N ARG A 40 -1.97 14.01 3.83
CA ARG A 40 -2.63 14.74 4.94
C ARG A 40 -4.11 15.03 4.68
N GLU A 41 -4.50 15.33 3.44
CA GLU A 41 -5.88 15.65 3.08
C GLU A 41 -6.82 14.43 3.12
N SER A 42 -6.28 13.23 2.93
CA SER A 42 -7.05 11.98 2.81
C SER A 42 -6.93 11.07 4.05
N PRO A 43 -7.62 11.34 5.17
CA PRO A 43 -7.41 10.61 6.43
C PRO A 43 -7.77 9.12 6.36
N ARG A 44 -8.61 8.71 5.42
CA ARG A 44 -9.13 7.32 5.30
C ARG A 44 -8.45 6.52 4.19
N GLU A 45 -7.68 7.17 3.33
CA GLU A 45 -7.06 6.53 2.17
C GLU A 45 -5.56 6.79 2.16
N PHE A 46 -4.81 5.78 1.75
CA PHE A 46 -3.37 5.87 1.59
C PHE A 46 -3.06 6.26 0.16
N GLN A 47 -2.20 7.27 0.00
CA GLN A 47 -1.75 7.63 -1.34
C GLN A 47 -0.92 6.48 -1.94
N PRO A 48 -1.04 6.26 -3.26
CA PRO A 48 -0.31 5.19 -3.92
C PRO A 48 1.18 5.53 -3.96
N LEU A 49 1.96 4.77 -3.19
CA LEU A 49 3.42 4.83 -3.18
C LEU A 49 4.01 3.49 -3.60
N PRO A 50 5.26 3.47 -4.10
CA PRO A 50 6.00 2.24 -4.31
C PRO A 50 5.98 1.39 -3.03
N PHE A 51 5.72 0.09 -3.17
CA PHE A 51 5.53 -0.82 -2.04
C PHE A 51 6.72 -0.83 -1.06
N HIS A 52 7.93 -0.54 -1.54
CA HIS A 52 9.17 -0.50 -0.77
C HIS A 52 9.79 0.91 -0.72
N TYR A 53 8.99 1.97 -0.73
CA TYR A 53 9.52 3.33 -0.83
C TYR A 53 10.52 3.67 0.29
N ILE A 54 10.34 3.15 1.51
CA ILE A 54 11.27 3.36 2.63
C ILE A 54 12.62 2.68 2.38
N GLU A 55 12.59 1.41 1.98
CA GLU A 55 13.79 0.62 1.74
C GLU A 55 14.58 1.15 0.54
N ILE A 56 13.88 1.52 -0.54
CA ILE A 56 14.47 2.14 -1.73
C ILE A 56 15.09 3.49 -1.36
N SER A 57 14.37 4.32 -0.61
CA SER A 57 14.89 5.63 -0.19
C SER A 57 16.14 5.49 0.67
N LYS A 58 16.15 4.55 1.61
CA LYS A 58 17.32 4.26 2.42
C LYS A 58 18.52 3.85 1.55
N LEU A 59 18.33 2.91 0.62
CA LEU A 59 19.38 2.45 -0.27
C LEU A 59 19.94 3.59 -1.15
N LEU A 60 19.07 4.47 -1.63
CA LEU A 60 19.47 5.66 -2.40
C LEU A 60 20.29 6.63 -1.55
N PHE A 61 19.89 6.93 -0.32
CA PHE A 61 20.67 7.79 0.57
C PHE A 61 21.99 7.16 1.03
N ASP A 62 22.09 5.84 1.09
CA ASP A 62 23.31 5.15 1.49
C ASP A 62 24.36 5.11 0.37
N HIS A 63 23.95 5.06 -0.91
CA HIS A 63 24.86 4.85 -2.04
C HIS A 63 24.90 5.98 -3.09
N ALA A 64 23.86 6.80 -3.18
CA ALA A 64 23.70 7.83 -4.22
C ALA A 64 23.35 9.20 -3.60
N ARG A 65 23.83 9.47 -2.39
CA ARG A 65 23.53 10.72 -1.67
C ARG A 65 23.97 11.96 -2.45
N ASP A 66 25.13 11.91 -3.08
CA ASP A 66 25.73 13.05 -3.79
C ASP A 66 24.97 13.39 -5.09
N ASP A 67 24.20 12.44 -5.62
CA ASP A 67 23.34 12.61 -6.79
C ASP A 67 21.99 13.26 -6.42
N ILE A 68 21.67 13.36 -5.14
CA ILE A 68 20.40 13.91 -4.64
C ILE A 68 20.60 15.35 -4.19
N THR A 69 20.04 16.30 -4.97
CA THR A 69 19.95 17.69 -4.55
C THR A 69 19.06 17.80 -3.31
N ASP A 70 19.49 18.59 -2.32
CA ASP A 70 18.79 18.78 -1.04
C ASP A 70 18.41 17.46 -0.34
N ALA A 71 19.33 16.48 -0.33
CA ALA A 71 19.13 15.17 0.28
C ALA A 71 18.59 15.22 1.72
N TYR A 72 18.93 16.25 2.49
CA TYR A 72 18.38 16.48 3.82
C TYR A 72 16.86 16.73 3.79
N LEU A 73 16.40 17.60 2.90
CA LEU A 73 15.00 17.95 2.77
C LEU A 73 14.18 16.78 2.20
N VAL A 74 14.72 16.10 1.19
CA VAL A 74 14.09 14.89 0.62
C VAL A 74 13.93 13.82 1.70
N ARG A 75 14.96 13.60 2.54
CA ARG A 75 14.89 12.69 3.68
C ARG A 75 13.82 13.12 4.68
N SER A 76 13.80 14.40 5.04
CA SER A 76 12.80 14.96 5.97
C SER A 76 11.37 14.74 5.46
N LEU A 77 11.10 14.96 4.16
CA LEU A 77 9.77 14.73 3.58
C LEU A 77 9.38 13.26 3.60
N ILE A 78 10.31 12.35 3.34
CA ILE A 78 10.04 10.90 3.40
C ILE A 78 9.73 10.46 4.84
N GLU A 79 10.46 11.02 5.82
CA GLU A 79 10.20 10.82 7.24
C GLU A 79 8.82 11.37 7.64
N ASP A 80 8.45 12.58 7.19
CA ASP A 80 7.13 13.17 7.43
C ASP A 80 5.99 12.32 6.82
N ILE A 81 6.16 11.82 5.59
CA ILE A 81 5.18 10.93 4.93
C ILE A 81 5.03 9.65 5.75
N ARG A 82 6.14 9.06 6.19
CA ARG A 82 6.14 7.85 7.02
C ARG A 82 5.37 8.06 8.32
N ASP A 83 5.60 9.19 8.98
CA ASP A 83 4.97 9.48 10.27
C ASP A 83 3.47 9.73 10.13
N VAL A 84 3.04 10.49 9.11
CA VAL A 84 1.62 10.67 8.79
C VAL A 84 0.96 9.32 8.51
N ARG A 85 1.59 8.47 7.70
CA ARG A 85 1.04 7.15 7.35
C ARG A 85 1.01 6.21 8.54
N PHE A 86 2.02 6.24 9.40
CA PHE A 86 2.04 5.45 10.61
C PHE A 86 0.91 5.84 11.57
N HIS A 87 0.67 7.14 11.76
CA HIS A 87 -0.44 7.62 12.56
C HIS A 87 -1.80 7.19 11.98
N LYS A 88 -1.99 7.31 10.66
CA LYS A 88 -3.21 6.80 9.99
C LYS A 88 -3.42 5.32 10.18
N VAL A 89 -2.35 4.52 10.11
CA VAL A 89 -2.40 3.09 10.37
C VAL A 89 -2.89 2.86 11.79
N GLU A 90 -2.28 3.51 12.80
CA GLU A 90 -2.66 3.38 14.20
C GLU A 90 -4.15 3.71 14.44
N THR A 91 -4.60 4.89 14.00
CA THR A 91 -6.02 5.29 14.10
C THR A 91 -6.93 4.35 13.32
N GLY A 92 -6.49 3.86 12.16
CA GLY A 92 -7.22 2.87 11.39
C GLY A 92 -7.39 1.55 12.15
N LEU A 93 -6.38 1.12 12.91
CA LEU A 93 -6.43 -0.09 13.73
C LEU A 93 -7.35 0.06 14.94
N GLU A 94 -7.43 1.25 15.56
CA GLU A 94 -8.36 1.50 16.68
C GLU A 94 -9.82 1.30 16.29
N THR A 95 -10.17 1.54 15.02
CA THR A 95 -11.53 1.32 14.52
C THR A 95 -11.89 -0.16 14.31
N ILE A 96 -10.91 -1.06 14.36
CA ILE A 96 -11.11 -2.50 14.15
C ILE A 96 -11.68 -3.12 15.43
N SER A 97 -13.00 -3.27 15.46
CA SER A 97 -13.72 -3.94 16.54
C SER A 97 -13.80 -5.46 16.31
N GLY A 98 -14.16 -6.22 17.36
CA GLY A 98 -14.25 -7.68 17.33
C GLY A 98 -15.23 -8.27 16.31
N ARG A 99 -16.09 -7.46 15.69
CA ARG A 99 -17.02 -7.87 14.61
C ARG A 99 -16.41 -7.80 13.21
N THR A 100 -15.19 -7.29 13.06
CA THR A 100 -14.57 -7.06 11.76
C THR A 100 -13.69 -8.25 11.38
N HIS A 101 -14.25 -9.19 10.60
CA HIS A 101 -13.55 -10.40 10.17
C HIS A 101 -12.54 -10.17 9.03
N ALA A 102 -12.68 -9.08 8.27
CA ALA A 102 -11.77 -8.75 7.17
C ALA A 102 -11.57 -7.24 7.07
N VAL A 103 -10.31 -6.80 7.00
CA VAL A 103 -9.94 -5.41 6.81
C VAL A 103 -9.16 -5.30 5.50
N LYS A 104 -9.71 -4.55 4.56
CA LYS A 104 -9.06 -4.30 3.26
C LYS A 104 -8.32 -2.97 3.32
N LEU A 105 -7.02 -3.03 3.57
CA LEU A 105 -6.13 -1.87 3.50
C LEU A 105 -5.48 -1.84 2.11
N LYS A 106 -5.71 -0.78 1.35
CA LYS A 106 -5.07 -0.57 0.04
C LYS A 106 -3.84 0.32 0.21
N ASN A 107 -2.89 0.17 -0.71
CA ASN A 107 -1.70 1.03 -0.83
C ASN A 107 -0.80 1.10 0.41
N LEU A 108 -0.80 0.09 1.29
CA LEU A 108 0.18 0.00 2.36
C LEU A 108 1.56 -0.38 1.83
N SER A 109 2.61 0.16 2.44
CA SER A 109 3.99 -0.24 2.16
C SER A 109 4.38 -1.50 2.93
N ALA A 110 5.44 -2.17 2.46
CA ALA A 110 5.99 -3.36 3.10
C ALA A 110 6.41 -3.09 4.55
N MET A 111 7.04 -1.94 4.79
CA MET A 111 7.47 -1.49 6.12
C MET A 111 6.28 -1.32 7.07
N GLU A 112 5.22 -0.64 6.62
CA GLU A 112 3.98 -0.45 7.39
C GLU A 112 3.35 -1.80 7.76
N VAL A 113 3.20 -2.69 6.78
CA VAL A 113 2.67 -4.05 7.01
C VAL A 113 3.54 -4.81 8.00
N ASN A 114 4.87 -4.70 7.88
CA ASN A 114 5.80 -5.43 8.74
C ASN A 114 5.70 -4.98 10.20
N ILE A 115 5.49 -3.69 10.46
CA ILE A 115 5.35 -3.14 11.81
C ILE A 115 4.03 -3.62 12.45
N VAL A 116 2.93 -3.62 11.69
CA VAL A 116 1.59 -3.94 12.20
C VAL A 116 1.35 -5.45 12.37
N ARG A 117 1.95 -6.26 11.49
CA ARG A 117 1.75 -7.71 11.40
C ARG A 117 1.82 -8.46 12.75
N PRO A 118 2.88 -8.34 13.58
CA PRO A 118 2.99 -9.15 14.80
C PRO A 118 1.89 -8.84 15.81
N PHE A 119 1.41 -7.59 15.87
CA PHE A 119 0.28 -7.22 16.72
C PHE A 119 -1.03 -7.77 16.15
N MET A 120 -1.35 -7.45 14.90
CA MET A 120 -2.63 -7.79 14.29
C MET A 120 -2.89 -9.30 14.21
N VAL A 121 -1.88 -10.08 13.86
CA VAL A 121 -2.01 -11.55 13.79
C VAL A 121 -2.41 -12.12 15.16
N ARG A 122 -1.79 -11.65 16.24
CA ARG A 122 -2.10 -12.12 17.60
C ARG A 122 -3.49 -11.68 18.06
N THR A 123 -3.85 -10.42 17.82
CA THR A 123 -5.15 -9.86 18.21
C THR A 123 -6.30 -10.56 17.48
N LEU A 124 -6.19 -10.73 16.16
CA LEU A 124 -7.20 -11.44 15.37
C LEU A 124 -7.30 -12.91 15.74
N GLN A 125 -6.17 -13.57 16.05
CA GLN A 125 -6.19 -14.95 16.54
C GLN A 125 -6.88 -15.05 17.91
N ALA A 126 -6.71 -14.05 18.79
CA ALA A 126 -7.42 -14.01 20.07
C ALA A 126 -8.93 -13.82 19.88
N PHE A 127 -9.35 -12.87 19.02
CA PHE A 127 -10.77 -12.71 18.68
C PHE A 127 -11.36 -13.99 18.11
N TYR A 128 -10.68 -14.64 17.17
CA TYR A 128 -11.15 -15.89 16.59
C TYR A 128 -11.29 -17.03 17.62
N LYS A 129 -10.40 -17.11 18.61
CA LYS A 129 -10.49 -18.10 19.70
C LYS A 129 -11.66 -17.85 20.64
N HIS A 130 -12.04 -16.60 20.85
CA HIS A 130 -13.07 -16.20 21.78
C HIS A 130 -14.44 -15.94 21.13
N ASP A 131 -14.50 -15.91 19.79
CA ASP A 131 -15.75 -15.86 19.05
C ASP A 131 -16.53 -17.17 19.28
N SER A 132 -17.58 -17.05 20.09
CA SER A 132 -18.55 -18.12 20.33
C SER A 132 -19.38 -18.31 19.05
N PRO A 133 -19.80 -19.53 18.66
CA PRO A 133 -20.49 -19.79 17.37
C PRO A 133 -21.93 -19.21 17.27
N GLN A 134 -22.28 -18.19 18.05
CA GLN A 134 -23.63 -17.63 18.11
C GLN A 134 -23.83 -16.34 17.28
N MET A 135 -22.84 -15.86 16.53
CA MET A 135 -22.97 -14.60 15.77
C MET A 135 -22.85 -14.72 14.24
N ILE A 136 -22.88 -15.93 13.66
CA ILE A 136 -22.88 -16.12 12.18
C ILE A 136 -24.30 -15.94 11.56
N GLN A 137 -25.28 -15.40 12.30
CA GLN A 137 -26.62 -15.12 11.77
C GLN A 137 -27.07 -13.70 12.09
N GLN A 138 -26.54 -12.70 11.38
CA GLN A 138 -27.24 -11.42 11.17
C GLN A 138 -26.48 -10.53 10.17
N ALA A 139 -26.37 -10.99 8.92
CA ALA A 139 -26.14 -10.11 7.77
C ALA A 139 -27.16 -10.35 6.63
N ASP A 140 -28.03 -11.36 6.73
CA ASP A 140 -28.96 -11.76 5.66
C ASP A 140 -30.45 -11.77 6.07
N ASN A 141 -30.87 -10.92 7.02
CA ASN A 141 -32.28 -10.88 7.41
C ASN A 141 -32.94 -9.49 7.26
N THR A 142 -32.79 -8.89 6.08
CA THR A 142 -33.63 -7.77 5.65
C THR A 142 -34.01 -7.95 4.18
N GLY A 143 -35.10 -8.68 3.90
CA GLY A 143 -35.62 -8.82 2.55
C GLY A 143 -36.61 -9.96 2.34
N SER A 144 -37.72 -9.96 3.08
CA SER A 144 -38.87 -10.81 2.73
C SER A 144 -39.50 -10.32 1.41
N ARG A 145 -39.58 -11.18 0.39
CA ARG A 145 -40.81 -11.50 -0.40
C ARG A 145 -40.52 -12.45 -1.57
N SER A 146 -40.85 -13.74 -1.40
CA SER A 146 -41.16 -14.65 -2.52
C SER A 146 -42.26 -15.62 -2.09
N THR A 147 -43.35 -15.63 -2.86
CA THR A 147 -44.63 -16.31 -2.66
C THR A 147 -44.54 -17.85 -2.65
N PRO A 148 -45.49 -18.57 -2.00
CA PRO A 148 -45.53 -20.02 -2.00
C PRO A 148 -46.14 -20.52 -3.32
N VAL A 149 -45.39 -21.30 -4.10
CA VAL A 149 -45.93 -22.07 -5.23
C VAL A 149 -45.92 -23.55 -4.86
N THR A 150 -47.11 -24.04 -4.53
CA THR A 150 -47.48 -25.44 -4.67
C THR A 150 -47.54 -25.79 -6.16
N ASP A 151 -46.89 -26.87 -6.61
CA ASP A 151 -47.57 -27.99 -7.28
C ASP A 151 -46.56 -29.08 -7.72
N ARG A 152 -47.05 -30.32 -7.70
CA ARG A 152 -46.35 -31.59 -7.86
C ARG A 152 -46.18 -31.94 -9.35
N GLY A 153 -45.02 -32.50 -9.74
CA GLY A 153 -44.82 -33.13 -11.04
C GLY A 153 -43.61 -34.08 -11.06
N PRO A 154 -43.67 -35.25 -11.74
CA PRO A 154 -42.94 -36.44 -11.31
C PRO A 154 -41.47 -36.50 -11.77
N ARG A 155 -40.61 -37.04 -10.88
CA ARG A 155 -39.22 -37.43 -11.13
C ARG A 155 -39.15 -38.41 -12.31
N ARG A 156 -38.38 -38.06 -13.34
CA ARG A 156 -37.92 -39.00 -14.37
C ARG A 156 -36.50 -39.40 -14.06
N ASP A 157 -36.34 -40.67 -13.66
CA ASP A 157 -35.06 -41.37 -13.62
C ASP A 157 -34.64 -41.85 -15.03
N LEU A 158 -33.35 -42.21 -15.12
CA LEU A 158 -32.63 -42.96 -16.18
C LEU A 158 -32.00 -42.08 -17.29
N ARG A 159 -30.76 -42.31 -17.76
CA ARG A 159 -29.91 -43.51 -17.75
C ARG A 159 -28.44 -43.14 -18.01
N ARG A 160 -27.53 -43.89 -17.39
CA ARG A 160 -26.07 -43.88 -17.60
C ARG A 160 -25.71 -44.36 -19.02
N ARG A 161 -24.76 -43.70 -19.68
CA ARG A 161 -23.89 -44.28 -20.71
C ARG A 161 -22.45 -44.02 -20.32
#